data_AF-A0A7K3A052-F1
#
_entry.id   AF-A0A7K3A052-F1
#
_cell.length_a   1.000
_cell.length_b   1.000
_cell.length_c   1.000
_cell.angle_alpha   90.00
_cell.angle_beta   90.00
_cell.angle_gamma   90.00
#
_symmetry.space_group_name_H-M   'P 1'
#
loop_
_entity.id
_entity.type
_entity.pdbx_description
1 polymer ?
#
loop_
_entity_poly.entity_id
_entity_poly.type
_entity_poly.pdbx_seq_one_letter_code
_entity_poly.pdbx_strand_id
1 'polypeptide(L)'
;MASTNDLKNGLVLKLDGGQLWSVVEFQHVKPGKGPAFVRTKLKNVLSGKVVDKTFNAGVKVETATIDKRDMQFSYMDGDYFVFMDMETYDQLHVDRKAVGDAANFLIEGFTATVAQHEGEVLFVELPAAVELVVKETEPGVQGDRSTGGTKPATLETDHQIQVPLFITTGEKIKVDTRDSSYLGRVNS
;
A
#
# COMPACT_ATOMS: atom_id res chain seq x y z
N MET A 1 11.25 -23.06 14.01
CA MET A 1 11.94 -22.65 12.78
C MET A 1 11.32 -23.43 11.64
N ALA A 2 10.75 -22.73 10.67
CA ALA A 2 10.26 -23.34 9.45
C ALA A 2 11.44 -23.79 8.58
N SER A 3 11.19 -24.72 7.67
CA SER A 3 12.14 -25.13 6.65
C SER A 3 11.71 -24.60 5.28
N THR A 4 12.60 -24.66 4.29
CA THR A 4 12.25 -24.28 2.92
C THR A 4 11.15 -25.14 2.30
N ASN A 5 10.84 -26.29 2.90
CA ASN A 5 9.70 -27.13 2.50
C ASN A 5 8.36 -26.59 3.01
N ASP A 6 8.37 -25.74 4.04
CA ASP A 6 7.18 -25.14 4.64
C ASP A 6 6.80 -23.80 3.99
N LEU A 7 7.54 -23.39 2.95
CA LEU A 7 7.27 -22.17 2.21
C LEU A 7 5.91 -22.22 1.53
N LYS A 8 5.14 -21.15 1.72
CA LYS A 8 3.83 -20.93 1.11
C LYS A 8 3.75 -19.49 0.64
N ASN A 9 2.92 -19.23 -0.36
CA ASN A 9 2.63 -17.85 -0.78
C ASN A 9 2.05 -17.07 0.40
N GLY A 10 2.51 -15.83 0.58
CA GLY A 10 2.16 -14.96 1.69
C GLY A 10 3.02 -15.14 2.94
N LEU A 11 3.80 -16.22 3.07
CA LEU A 11 4.69 -16.40 4.23
C LEU A 11 5.76 -15.31 4.24
N VAL A 12 6.00 -14.69 5.39
CA VAL A 12 7.02 -13.65 5.56
C VAL A 12 8.27 -14.25 6.18
N LEU A 13 9.39 -14.07 5.51
CA LEU A 13 10.70 -14.54 5.90
C LEU A 13 11.55 -13.37 6.39
N LYS A 14 12.33 -13.60 7.43
CA LYS A 14 13.35 -12.66 7.89
C LYS A 14 14.68 -13.05 7.27
N LEU A 15 15.20 -12.23 6.36
CA LEU A 15 16.40 -12.51 5.57
C LEU A 15 17.35 -11.31 5.56
N ASP A 16 18.61 -11.55 5.21
CA ASP A 16 19.61 -10.52 4.84
C ASP A 16 19.71 -9.36 5.86
N GLY A 17 20.05 -9.68 7.11
CA GLY A 17 20.27 -8.67 8.16
C GLY A 17 19.02 -8.23 8.91
N GLY A 18 17.91 -8.98 8.82
CA GLY A 18 16.67 -8.71 9.56
C GLY A 18 15.54 -8.14 8.71
N GLN A 19 15.72 -8.02 7.40
CA GLN A 19 14.70 -7.51 6.49
C GLN A 19 13.57 -8.52 6.30
N LEU A 20 12.35 -8.01 6.16
CA LEU A 20 11.15 -8.82 5.97
C LEU A 20 10.83 -8.98 4.48
N TRP A 21 10.64 -10.23 4.06
CA TRP A 21 10.38 -10.62 2.68
C TRP A 21 9.17 -11.56 2.60
N SER A 22 8.13 -11.14 1.91
CA SER A 22 6.95 -11.97 1.65
C SER A 22 7.18 -12.86 0.43
N VAL A 23 6.86 -14.15 0.54
CA VAL A 23 6.90 -15.11 -0.56
C VAL A 23 5.73 -14.83 -1.51
N VAL A 24 6.01 -14.34 -2.71
CA VAL A 24 4.99 -14.13 -3.76
C VAL A 24 4.68 -15.45 -4.47
N GLU A 25 5.74 -16.18 -4.80
CA GLU A 25 5.67 -17.43 -5.55
C GLU A 25 6.81 -18.34 -5.11
N PHE A 26 6.58 -19.65 -5.08
CA PHE A 26 7.62 -20.64 -4.86
C PHE A 26 7.41 -21.87 -5.74
N GLN A 27 8.52 -22.51 -6.10
CA GLN A 27 8.54 -23.72 -6.91
C GLN A 27 9.55 -24.71 -6.34
N HIS A 28 9.04 -25.87 -5.90
CA HIS A 28 9.89 -27.00 -5.52
C HIS A 28 10.37 -27.71 -6.78
N VAL A 29 11.69 -27.80 -6.94
CA VAL A 29 12.33 -28.45 -8.08
C VAL A 29 13.12 -29.66 -7.58
N LYS A 30 12.75 -30.84 -8.09
CA LYS A 30 13.50 -32.09 -7.90
C LYS A 30 14.18 -32.43 -9.23
N PRO A 31 15.46 -32.05 -9.44
CA PRO A 31 16.15 -32.35 -10.68
C PRO A 31 16.38 -33.86 -10.80
N GLY A 32 16.37 -34.40 -12.02
CA GLY A 32 16.65 -35.83 -12.26
C GLY A 32 18.06 -36.26 -11.81
N LYS A 33 18.98 -35.30 -11.65
CA LYS A 33 20.32 -35.48 -11.08
C LYS A 33 20.68 -34.24 -10.22
N GLY A 34 21.02 -34.45 -8.95
CA GLY A 34 21.42 -33.39 -8.01
C GLY A 34 20.43 -33.20 -6.84
N PRO A 35 20.77 -32.34 -5.87
CA PRO A 35 19.91 -32.07 -4.71
C PRO A 35 18.68 -31.25 -5.11
N ALA A 36 17.56 -31.45 -4.40
CA ALA A 36 16.36 -30.66 -4.58
C ALA A 36 16.56 -29.22 -4.07
N PHE A 37 15.89 -28.26 -4.71
CA PHE A 37 15.93 -26.85 -4.35
C PHE A 37 14.56 -26.21 -4.54
N VAL A 38 14.36 -25.05 -3.91
CA VAL A 38 13.15 -24.24 -3.99
C VAL A 38 13.50 -22.91 -4.62
N ARG A 39 12.92 -22.60 -5.78
CA ARG A 39 12.97 -21.25 -6.37
C ARG A 39 11.87 -20.43 -5.76
N THR A 40 12.19 -19.21 -5.36
CA THR A 40 11.21 -18.30 -4.76
C THR A 40 11.30 -16.93 -5.41
N LYS A 41 10.14 -16.31 -5.59
CA LYS A 41 10.02 -14.89 -5.88
C LYS A 41 9.60 -14.21 -4.59
N LEU A 42 10.47 -13.37 -4.06
CA LEU A 42 10.29 -12.69 -2.78
C LEU A 42 10.02 -11.22 -3.02
N LYS A 43 9.05 -10.65 -2.32
CA LYS A 43 8.77 -9.21 -2.30
C LYS A 43 9.17 -8.64 -0.95
N ASN A 44 10.05 -7.65 -0.94
CA ASN A 44 10.41 -6.93 0.27
C ASN A 44 9.17 -6.21 0.80
N VAL A 45 8.89 -6.38 2.09
CA VAL A 45 7.66 -5.88 2.71
C VAL A 45 7.61 -4.36 2.74
N LEU A 46 8.75 -3.70 3.00
CA LEU A 46 8.83 -2.24 3.12
C LEU A 46 9.02 -1.56 1.76
N SER A 47 10.03 -1.99 0.99
CA SER A 47 10.39 -1.34 -0.28
C SER A 47 9.58 -1.83 -1.48
N GLY A 48 8.80 -2.91 -1.35
CA GLY A 48 8.07 -3.52 -2.45
C GLY A 48 8.95 -4.19 -3.53
N LYS A 49 10.29 -4.14 -3.40
CA LYS A 49 11.24 -4.73 -4.36
C LYS A 49 11.02 -6.23 -4.49
N VAL A 50 10.91 -6.72 -5.71
CA VAL A 50 10.80 -8.16 -6.01
C VAL A 50 12.17 -8.72 -6.40
N VAL A 51 12.55 -9.85 -5.82
CA VAL A 51 13.81 -10.56 -6.10
C VAL A 51 13.57 -12.05 -6.23
N ASP A 52 14.32 -12.69 -7.11
CA ASP A 52 14.36 -14.15 -7.21
C ASP A 52 15.48 -14.69 -6.32
N LYS A 53 15.13 -15.62 -5.42
CA LYS A 53 16.09 -16.29 -4.53
C LYS A 53 15.87 -17.80 -4.58
N THR A 54 16.96 -18.56 -4.68
CA THR A 54 16.91 -20.02 -4.66
C THR A 54 17.46 -20.52 -3.33
N PHE A 55 16.72 -21.43 -2.70
CA PHE A 55 17.13 -22.09 -1.47
C PHE A 55 17.33 -23.59 -1.70
N ASN A 56 18.30 -24.19 -1.02
CA ASN A 56 18.37 -25.65 -0.97
C ASN A 56 17.17 -26.21 -0.18
N ALA A 57 16.66 -27.37 -0.58
CA ALA A 57 15.55 -28.02 0.11
C ALA A 57 15.97 -28.43 1.55
N GLY A 58 15.10 -28.20 2.52
CA GLY A 58 15.32 -28.51 3.94
C GLY A 58 16.17 -27.50 4.73
N VAL A 59 16.59 -26.38 4.12
CA VAL A 59 17.28 -25.31 4.87
C VAL A 59 16.33 -24.66 5.86
N LYS A 60 16.80 -24.38 7.08
CA LYS A 60 16.03 -23.65 8.07
C LYS A 60 15.89 -22.19 7.67
N VAL A 61 14.68 -21.67 7.77
CA VAL A 61 14.35 -20.27 7.51
C VAL A 61 13.69 -19.66 8.74
N GLU A 62 14.01 -18.39 8.98
CA GLU A 62 13.36 -17.59 10.01
C GLU A 62 12.11 -16.94 9.42
N THR A 63 10.99 -17.07 10.12
CA THR A 63 9.69 -16.55 9.71
C THR A 63 9.30 -15.42 10.64
N ALA A 64 8.66 -14.41 10.08
CA ALA A 64 8.06 -13.32 10.84
C ALA A 64 6.54 -13.37 10.64
N THR A 65 5.79 -13.00 11.67
CA THR A 65 4.35 -12.77 11.55
C THR A 65 4.13 -11.28 11.34
N ILE A 66 3.37 -10.94 10.30
CA ILE A 66 2.87 -9.58 10.10
C ILE A 66 1.39 -9.60 10.43
N ASP A 67 1.01 -8.82 11.42
CA ASP A 67 -0.37 -8.63 11.82
C ASP A 67 -0.94 -7.48 10.98
N LYS A 68 -1.91 -7.78 10.13
CA LYS A 68 -2.64 -6.78 9.36
C LYS A 68 -3.99 -6.55 9.99
N ARG A 69 -4.33 -5.31 10.29
CA ARG A 69 -5.63 -4.93 10.84
C ARG A 69 -6.22 -3.79 10.04
N ASP A 70 -7.52 -3.83 9.84
CA ASP A 70 -8.25 -2.71 9.23
C ASP A 70 -8.59 -1.71 10.34
N MET A 71 -8.07 -0.50 10.21
CA MET A 71 -8.24 0.57 11.19
C MET A 71 -8.79 1.82 10.50
N GLN A 72 -9.53 2.62 11.24
CA GLN A 72 -10.08 3.87 10.74
C GLN A 72 -9.16 5.03 11.10
N PHE A 73 -8.71 5.80 10.10
CA PHE A 73 -7.99 7.03 10.35
C PHE A 73 -8.89 8.01 11.09
N SER A 74 -8.43 8.51 12.24
CA SER A 74 -9.20 9.35 13.13
C SER A 74 -8.84 10.83 12.95
N TYR A 75 -7.60 11.20 13.23
CA TYR A 75 -7.10 12.57 13.11
C TYR A 75 -5.56 12.59 13.08
N MET A 76 -4.96 13.74 12.80
CA MET A 76 -3.52 13.97 12.96
C MET A 76 -3.21 14.59 14.33
N ASP A 77 -2.21 14.04 15.03
CA ASP A 77 -1.65 14.60 16.25
C ASP A 77 -0.18 14.98 16.03
N GLY A 78 0.05 16.26 15.72
CA GLY A 78 1.37 16.75 15.31
C GLY A 78 1.86 16.06 14.02
N ASP A 79 2.93 15.28 14.13
CA ASP A 79 3.53 14.52 13.03
C ASP A 79 2.98 13.08 12.91
N TYR A 80 2.09 12.67 13.81
CA TYR A 80 1.51 11.32 13.84
C TYR A 80 0.12 11.28 13.21
N PHE A 81 -0.16 10.21 12.48
CA PHE A 81 -1.49 9.84 12.04
C PHE A 81 -2.08 8.86 13.05
N VAL A 82 -3.21 9.24 13.66
CA VAL A 82 -3.88 8.41 14.66
C VAL A 82 -4.92 7.53 13.96
N PHE A 83 -4.75 6.22 14.08
CA PHE A 83 -5.70 5.22 13.60
C PHE A 83 -6.41 4.55 14.77
N MET A 84 -7.69 4.26 14.62
CA MET A 84 -8.51 3.58 15.63
C MET A 84 -8.89 2.19 15.12
N ASP A 85 -8.64 1.17 15.94
CA ASP A 85 -9.14 -0.19 15.71
C ASP A 85 -10.65 -0.19 15.96
N MET A 86 -11.46 -0.56 14.97
CA MET A 86 -12.92 -0.52 15.10
C MET A 86 -13.48 -1.71 15.90
N GLU A 87 -12.67 -2.73 16.19
CA GLU A 87 -13.05 -3.88 17.01
C GLU A 87 -12.70 -3.65 18.49
N THR A 88 -11.51 -3.10 18.77
CA THR A 88 -11.05 -2.90 20.16
C THR A 88 -11.18 -1.46 20.66
N TYR A 89 -11.40 -0.49 19.77
CA TYR A 89 -11.35 0.95 20.03
C TYR A 89 -9.98 1.45 20.51
N ASP A 90 -8.91 0.66 20.31
CA ASP A 90 -7.55 1.07 20.61
C ASP A 90 -7.04 2.06 19.56
N GLN A 91 -6.31 3.07 20.02
CA GLN A 91 -5.68 4.06 19.16
C GLN A 91 -4.21 3.73 18.93
N LEU A 92 -3.77 3.92 17.70
CA LEU A 92 -2.40 3.70 17.26
C LEU A 92 -1.85 4.97 16.64
N HIS A 93 -0.70 5.41 17.13
CA HIS A 93 0.03 6.54 16.58
C HIS A 93 1.00 6.02 15.52
N VAL A 94 0.82 6.47 14.28
CA VAL A 94 1.62 6.02 13.15
C VAL A 94 2.42 7.19 12.61
N ASP A 95 3.74 7.01 12.53
CA ASP A 95 4.65 8.02 11.97
C ASP A 95 4.36 8.22 10.48
N ARG A 96 4.44 9.47 10.01
CA ARG A 96 4.25 9.82 8.59
C ARG A 96 5.11 8.97 7.65
N LYS A 97 6.32 8.58 8.06
CA LYS A 97 7.20 7.71 7.27
C LYS A 97 6.61 6.32 7.04
N ALA A 98 5.89 5.76 8.01
CA ALA A 98 5.22 4.46 7.88
C ALA A 98 3.90 4.59 7.09
N VAL A 99 3.23 5.73 7.16
CA VAL A 99 2.06 6.02 6.31
C VAL A 99 2.46 6.17 4.84
N GLY A 100 3.60 6.81 4.56
CA GLY A 100 4.12 6.97 3.20
C GLY A 100 3.18 7.81 2.32
N ASP A 101 3.04 7.43 1.05
CA ASP A 101 2.25 8.17 0.06
C ASP A 101 0.74 8.17 0.36
N ALA A 102 0.26 7.21 1.17
CA ALA A 102 -1.12 7.18 1.63
C ALA A 102 -1.51 8.45 2.41
N ALA A 103 -0.55 9.13 3.03
CA ALA A 103 -0.77 10.38 3.76
C ALA A 103 -1.40 11.47 2.88
N ASN A 104 -1.16 11.43 1.57
CA ASN A 104 -1.69 12.40 0.62
C ASN A 104 -3.20 12.24 0.34
N PHE A 105 -3.79 11.12 0.77
CA PHE A 105 -5.16 10.74 0.44
C PHE A 105 -6.02 10.44 1.67
N LEU A 106 -5.47 10.61 2.88
CA LEU A 106 -6.17 10.31 4.13
C LEU A 106 -7.13 11.44 4.52
N ILE A 107 -8.38 11.06 4.76
CA ILE A 107 -9.40 11.90 5.38
C ILE A 107 -9.93 11.16 6.60
N GLU A 108 -10.24 11.92 7.65
CA GLU A 108 -10.88 11.40 8.85
C GLU A 108 -12.06 10.50 8.49
N GLY A 109 -12.06 9.31 9.06
CA GLY A 109 -13.06 8.28 8.79
C GLY A 109 -12.69 7.27 7.70
N PHE A 110 -11.57 7.43 6.98
CA PHE A 110 -11.15 6.42 6.00
C PHE A 110 -10.61 5.16 6.67
N THR A 111 -11.00 4.00 6.15
CA THR A 111 -10.45 2.72 6.57
C THR A 111 -9.17 2.42 5.79
N ALA A 112 -8.11 2.03 6.50
CA ALA A 112 -6.83 1.63 5.96
C ALA A 112 -6.36 0.34 6.65
N THR A 113 -5.64 -0.50 5.91
CA THR A 113 -5.01 -1.68 6.50
C THR A 113 -3.65 -1.27 7.06
N VAL A 114 -3.48 -1.42 8.38
CA VAL A 114 -2.23 -1.16 9.08
C VAL A 114 -1.50 -2.48 9.30
N ALA A 115 -0.27 -2.57 8.80
CA ALA A 115 0.58 -3.75 8.96
C ALA A 115 1.60 -3.54 10.09
N GLN A 116 1.59 -4.44 11.07
CA GLN A 116 2.46 -4.40 12.23
C GLN A 116 3.33 -5.65 12.32
N HIS A 117 4.52 -5.51 12.91
CA HIS A 117 5.38 -6.62 13.29
C HIS A 117 6.00 -6.33 14.65
N GLU A 118 5.77 -7.22 15.63
CA GLU A 118 6.30 -7.07 17.01
C GLU A 118 5.95 -5.73 17.66
N GLY A 119 4.80 -5.15 17.32
CA GLY A 119 4.32 -3.86 17.82
C GLY A 119 4.82 -2.63 17.03
N GLU A 120 5.75 -2.81 16.10
CA GLU A 120 6.20 -1.76 15.19
C GLU A 120 5.31 -1.70 13.94
N VAL A 121 4.89 -0.49 13.56
CA VAL A 121 4.11 -0.28 12.33
C VAL A 121 5.05 -0.26 11.14
N LEU A 122 4.83 -1.18 10.21
CA LEU A 122 5.65 -1.33 9.02
C LEU A 122 5.20 -0.41 7.89
N PHE A 123 3.91 -0.48 7.55
CA PHE A 123 3.30 0.33 6.50
C PHE A 123 1.79 0.43 6.68
N VAL A 124 1.21 1.46 6.07
CA VAL A 124 -0.25 1.63 5.94
C VAL A 124 -0.63 1.49 4.48
N GLU A 125 -1.66 0.71 4.21
CA GLU A 125 -2.20 0.49 2.86
C GLU A 125 -3.63 1.01 2.79
N LEU A 126 -3.87 2.00 1.92
CA LEU A 126 -5.21 2.44 1.58
C LEU A 126 -5.84 1.51 0.53
N PRO A 127 -7.17 1.50 0.42
CA PRO A 127 -7.82 0.92 -0.75
C PRO A 127 -7.22 1.45 -2.05
N ALA A 128 -7.16 0.59 -3.07
CA ALA A 128 -6.56 0.95 -4.37
C ALA A 128 -7.21 2.19 -5.01
N ALA A 129 -8.44 2.51 -4.61
CA ALA A 129 -9.10 3.73 -5.01
C ALA A 129 -9.86 4.34 -3.84
N VAL A 130 -9.74 5.65 -3.70
CA VAL A 130 -10.46 6.45 -2.70
C VAL A 130 -11.29 7.52 -3.36
N GLU A 131 -12.31 8.00 -2.66
CA GLU A 131 -13.18 9.07 -3.14
C GLU A 131 -12.88 10.36 -2.41
N LEU A 132 -12.43 11.38 -3.14
CA LEU A 132 -11.99 12.65 -2.59
C LEU A 132 -12.72 13.80 -3.31
N VAL A 133 -13.02 14.86 -2.57
CA VAL A 133 -13.61 16.07 -3.12
C VAL A 133 -12.52 16.98 -3.67
N VAL A 134 -12.77 17.55 -4.85
CA VAL A 134 -11.93 18.59 -5.42
C VAL A 134 -12.14 19.89 -4.66
N LYS A 135 -11.13 20.31 -3.90
CA LYS A 135 -11.12 21.57 -3.15
C LYS A 135 -10.99 22.78 -4.06
N GLU A 136 -10.11 22.69 -5.07
CA GLU A 136 -9.87 23.79 -6.01
C GLU A 136 -9.33 23.27 -7.34
N THR A 137 -9.84 23.82 -8.46
CA THR A 137 -9.27 23.62 -9.80
C THR A 137 -9.62 24.79 -10.71
N GLU A 138 -8.79 25.06 -11.70
CA GLU A 138 -9.02 26.15 -12.64
C GLU A 138 -10.22 25.86 -13.59
N PRO A 139 -10.98 26.87 -14.03
CA PRO A 139 -12.02 26.69 -15.03
C PRO A 139 -11.44 26.10 -16.33
N GLY A 140 -12.05 25.03 -16.85
CA GLY A 140 -11.58 24.41 -18.08
C GLY A 140 -11.71 25.36 -19.27
N VAL A 141 -10.62 25.61 -20.00
CA VAL A 141 -10.64 26.44 -21.21
C VAL A 141 -11.30 25.64 -22.35
N GLN A 142 -12.49 26.04 -22.78
CA GLN A 142 -13.28 25.34 -23.81
C GLN A 142 -12.59 25.20 -25.18
N GLY A 143 -11.49 25.92 -25.42
CA GLY A 143 -10.74 25.91 -26.68
C GLY A 143 -9.84 24.69 -26.91
N ASP A 144 -9.54 23.90 -25.87
CA ASP A 144 -8.55 22.81 -25.94
C ASP A 144 -9.20 21.40 -26.04
N ARG A 145 -10.34 21.31 -26.75
CA ARG A 145 -11.15 20.07 -26.88
C ARG A 145 -10.52 19.00 -27.78
N SER A 146 -9.45 19.33 -28.50
CA SER A 146 -8.89 18.47 -29.55
C SER A 146 -7.92 17.41 -29.03
N THR A 147 -7.34 17.58 -27.84
CA THR A 147 -6.20 16.78 -27.35
C THR A 147 -6.46 16.01 -26.05
N GLY A 148 -7.63 16.17 -25.43
CA GLY A 148 -7.91 15.48 -24.16
C GLY A 148 -6.98 15.92 -23.03
N GLY A 149 -6.77 17.24 -22.91
CA GLY A 149 -5.91 17.82 -21.89
C GLY A 149 -6.33 17.46 -20.45
N THR A 150 -5.36 17.51 -19.55
CA THR A 150 -5.60 17.46 -18.10
C THR A 150 -5.24 18.81 -17.48
N LYS A 151 -5.82 19.09 -16.32
CA LYS A 151 -5.52 20.27 -15.52
C LYS A 151 -5.23 19.85 -14.09
N PRO A 152 -4.40 20.62 -13.35
CA PRO A 152 -4.20 20.38 -11.94
C PRO A 152 -5.49 20.63 -11.15
N ALA A 153 -5.74 19.76 -10.18
CA ALA A 153 -6.78 19.93 -9.17
C ALA A 153 -6.22 19.60 -7.79
N THR A 154 -6.51 20.47 -6.83
CA THR A 154 -6.19 20.29 -5.41
C THR A 154 -7.35 19.57 -4.75
N LEU A 155 -7.05 18.46 -4.08
CA LEU A 155 -8.01 17.67 -3.31
C LEU A 155 -8.24 18.29 -1.92
N GLU A 156 -9.26 17.84 -1.21
CA GLU A 156 -9.52 18.28 0.17
C GLU A 156 -8.40 17.94 1.16
N THR A 157 -7.51 17.00 0.81
CA THR A 157 -6.27 16.67 1.53
C THR A 157 -5.09 17.60 1.19
N ASP A 158 -5.32 18.64 0.38
CA ASP A 158 -4.31 19.53 -0.21
C ASP A 158 -3.33 18.86 -1.19
N HIS A 159 -3.51 17.58 -1.49
CA HIS A 159 -2.74 16.88 -2.53
C HIS A 159 -3.20 17.31 -3.91
N GLN A 160 -2.25 17.51 -4.83
CA GLN A 160 -2.53 17.92 -6.20
C GLN A 160 -2.44 16.73 -7.15
N ILE A 161 -3.47 16.55 -7.98
CA ILE A 161 -3.52 15.52 -9.02
C ILE A 161 -3.91 16.12 -10.38
N GLN A 162 -3.74 15.34 -11.45
CA GLN A 162 -4.19 15.72 -12.79
C GLN A 162 -5.60 15.17 -13.04
N VAL A 163 -6.54 16.07 -13.40
CA VAL A 163 -7.94 15.72 -13.69
C VAL A 163 -8.34 16.17 -15.10
N PRO A 164 -9.36 15.56 -15.73
CA PRO A 164 -9.90 16.04 -16.99
C PRO A 164 -10.44 17.48 -16.92
N LEU A 165 -10.40 18.22 -18.03
CA LEU A 165 -10.81 19.62 -18.09
C LEU A 165 -12.25 19.90 -17.62
N PHE A 166 -13.14 18.91 -17.72
CA PHE A 166 -14.54 19.03 -17.34
C PHE A 166 -14.81 18.94 -15.84
N ILE A 167 -13.85 18.47 -15.03
CA ILE A 167 -14.00 18.40 -13.58
C ILE A 167 -14.05 19.80 -12.99
N THR A 168 -14.92 20.01 -12.01
CA THR A 168 -15.11 21.31 -11.36
C THR A 168 -14.90 21.21 -9.85
N THR A 169 -14.64 22.35 -9.22
CA THR A 169 -14.52 22.46 -7.75
C THR A 169 -15.81 21.98 -7.08
N GLY A 170 -15.66 21.19 -6.01
CA GLY A 170 -16.77 20.58 -5.26
C GLY A 170 -17.24 19.23 -5.80
N GLU A 171 -16.73 18.78 -6.94
CA GLU A 171 -17.03 17.41 -7.43
C GLU A 171 -16.27 16.36 -6.62
N LYS A 172 -16.95 15.25 -6.34
CA LYS A 172 -16.33 14.05 -5.77
C LYS A 172 -15.78 13.17 -6.88
N ILE A 173 -14.50 12.84 -6.79
CA ILE A 173 -13.78 12.04 -7.78
C ILE A 173 -13.14 10.83 -7.12
N LYS A 174 -12.95 9.79 -7.91
CA LYS A 174 -12.24 8.57 -7.53
C LYS A 174 -10.80 8.68 -7.98
N VAL A 175 -9.86 8.44 -7.07
CA VAL A 175 -8.42 8.57 -7.28
C VAL A 175 -7.72 7.27 -6.94
N ASP A 176 -6.77 6.84 -7.77
CA ASP A 176 -5.90 5.70 -7.47
C ASP A 176 -4.81 6.12 -6.48
N THR A 177 -4.73 5.44 -5.34
CA THR A 177 -3.81 5.79 -4.25
C THR A 177 -2.37 5.40 -4.55
N ARG A 178 -2.12 4.59 -5.59
CA ARG A 178 -0.79 4.06 -5.92
C ARG A 178 -0.01 4.99 -6.84
N ASP A 179 -0.70 5.71 -7.73
CA ASP A 179 -0.08 6.57 -8.74
C ASP A 179 -0.70 7.98 -8.82
N SER A 180 -1.64 8.31 -7.93
CA SER A 180 -2.37 9.59 -7.93
C SER A 180 -3.21 9.85 -9.19
N SER A 181 -3.57 8.80 -9.95
CA SER A 181 -4.34 8.96 -11.18
C SER A 181 -5.84 9.15 -10.93
N TYR A 182 -6.47 9.99 -11.74
CA TYR A 182 -7.92 10.12 -11.79
C TYR A 182 -8.56 8.86 -12.40
N LEU A 183 -9.49 8.24 -11.69
CA LEU A 183 -10.19 7.03 -12.13
C LEU A 183 -11.61 7.30 -12.62
N GLY A 184 -12.25 8.38 -12.17
CA GLY A 184 -13.61 8.70 -12.58
C GLY A 184 -14.30 9.69 -11.64
N ARG A 185 -15.45 10.23 -12.09
CA ARG A 185 -16.32 11.04 -11.23
C ARG A 185 -17.28 10.11 -10.49
N VAL A 186 -17.48 10.37 -9.20
CA VAL A 186 -18.49 9.68 -8.41
C VAL A 186 -19.82 10.40 -8.66
N ASN A 187 -20.75 9.74 -9.35
CA ASN A 187 -22.11 10.26 -9.45
C ASN A 187 -22.88 9.82 -8.20
N SER A 188 -23.46 10.79 -7.50
CA SER A 188 -24.39 10.55 -6.39
C SER A 188 -25.73 10.03 -6.88
#